data_AF-A0A928L3F7-F1
#
_entry.id   AF-A0A928L3F7-F1
#
_cell.length_a   1.000
_cell.length_b   1.000
_cell.length_c   1.000
_cell.angle_alpha   90.00
_cell.angle_beta   90.00
_cell.angle_gamma   90.00
#
_symmetry.space_group_name_H-M   'P 1'
#
loop_
_entity.id
_entity.type
_entity.pdbx_description
1 polymer ?
#
loop_
_entity_poly.entity_id
_entity_poly.type
_entity_poly.pdbx_seq_one_letter_code
_entity_poly.pdbx_strand_id
1 'polypeptide(L)' 'MNTKEMIYSMIDNFTDEQLKQVFTMLNSVKKMLDNEMEDDLFCEKMLDDYLNDSDPEKHKSITLDEFIKELGLNPDEL' A
#
# COMPACT_ATOMS: atom_id res chain seq x y z
N MET A 1 22.01 -15.65 -26.18
CA MET A 1 21.54 -14.31 -25.81
C MET A 1 21.32 -14.28 -24.31
N ASN A 2 22.01 -13.39 -23.61
CA ASN A 2 21.74 -13.16 -22.19
C ASN A 2 20.62 -12.10 -22.04
N THR A 3 20.03 -12.01 -20.84
CA THR A 3 18.92 -11.09 -20.56
C THR A 3 19.24 -9.63 -20.90
N LYS A 4 20.50 -9.21 -20.72
CA LYS A 4 20.94 -7.83 -21.01
C LYS A 4 20.91 -7.53 -22.52
N GLU A 5 21.36 -8.48 -23.34
CA GLU A 5 21.32 -8.38 -24.81
C GLU A 5 19.87 -8.32 -25.34
N MET A 6 18.96 -9.10 -24.74
CA MET A 6 17.54 -9.04 -25.08
C MET A 6 16.94 -7.66 -24.81
N ILE A 7 17.22 -7.09 -23.63
CA ILE A 7 16.71 -5.76 -23.26
C ILE A 7 17.24 -4.70 -24.22
N TYR A 8 18.53 -4.72 -24.55
CA TYR A 8 19.11 -3.77 -25.50
C TYR A 8 18.48 -3.88 -26.88
N SER A 9 18.24 -5.10 -27.38
CA SER A 9 17.58 -5.28 -28.68
C SER A 9 16.13 -4.78 -28.70
N MET A 10 15.45 -4.80 -27.55
CA MET A 10 14.05 -4.39 -27.43
C MET A 10 13.89 -2.86 -27.44
N ILE A 11 14.85 -2.15 -26.86
CA ILE A 11 14.85 -0.68 -26.81
C ILE A 11 15.63 -0.04 -27.96
N ASP A 12 16.23 -0.85 -28.83
CA ASP A 12 17.01 -0.38 -29.96
C ASP A 12 16.11 0.42 -30.92
N ASN A 13 16.62 1.55 -31.42
CA ASN A 13 15.89 2.51 -32.28
C ASN A 13 14.77 3.32 -31.58
N PHE A 14 14.64 3.25 -30.26
CA PHE A 14 13.75 4.17 -29.53
C PHE A 14 14.38 5.56 -29.47
N THR A 15 13.55 6.60 -29.63
CA THR A 15 13.94 7.97 -29.32
C THR A 15 14.07 8.17 -27.81
N ASP A 16 14.81 9.20 -27.39
CA ASP A 16 14.97 9.55 -25.97
C ASP A 16 13.63 9.74 -25.25
N GLU A 17 12.63 10.30 -25.94
CA GLU A 17 11.29 10.50 -25.37
C GLU A 17 10.56 9.17 -25.14
N GLN A 18 10.65 8.26 -26.10
CA GLN A 18 10.07 6.91 -25.95
C GLN A 18 10.79 6.12 -24.84
N LEU A 19 12.12 6.26 -24.72
CA LEU A 19 12.89 5.63 -23.65
C LEU A 19 12.48 6.14 -22.26
N LYS A 20 12.21 7.45 -22.11
CA LYS A 20 11.70 8.01 -20.85
C LYS A 20 10.33 7.45 -20.47
N GLN A 21 9.45 7.25 -21.46
CA GLN A 21 8.13 6.63 -21.23
C GLN A 21 8.26 5.17 -20.78
N VAL A 22 9.11 4.39 -21.46
CA VAL A 22 9.43 3.01 -21.05
C VAL A 22 10.02 2.96 -19.65
N PHE A 23 10.98 3.84 -19.34
CA PHE A 23 11.57 3.95 -18.01
C PHE A 23 10.51 4.25 -16.94
N THR A 24 9.60 5.19 -17.22
CA THR A 24 8.50 5.53 -16.29
C THR A 24 7.60 4.33 -16.03
N MET A 25 7.21 3.60 -17.08
CA MET A 25 6.41 2.38 -16.97
C MET A 25 7.13 1.30 -16.13
N LEU A 26 8.40 1.03 -16.42
CA LEU A 26 9.20 0.05 -15.67
C LEU A 26 9.35 0.44 -14.20
N ASN A 27 9.50 1.73 -13.92
CA ASN A 27 9.56 2.22 -12.54
C ASN A 27 8.24 2.03 -11.80
N SER A 28 7.10 2.21 -12.48
CA SER A 28 5.78 1.91 -11.90
C SER A 28 5.60 0.43 -11.60
N VAL A 29 6.00 -0.45 -12.53
CA VAL A 29 5.96 -1.91 -12.32
C VAL A 29 6.87 -2.31 -11.16
N LYS A 30 8.08 -1.75 -11.09
CA LYS A 30 9.00 -2.00 -9.99
C LYS A 30 8.38 -1.62 -8.65
N LYS A 31 7.80 -0.42 -8.55
CA LYS A 31 7.10 0.01 -7.33
C LYS A 31 5.94 -0.89 -6.98
N MET A 32 5.15 -1.34 -7.96
CA MET A 32 4.05 -2.27 -7.69
C MET A 32 4.57 -3.57 -7.06
N LEU A 33 5.66 -4.13 -7.59
CA LEU A 33 6.26 -5.36 -7.08
C LEU A 33 6.92 -5.16 -5.70
N ASP A 34 7.56 -4.02 -5.48
CA ASP A 34 8.19 -3.69 -4.19
C ASP A 34 7.11 -3.43 -3.12
N ASN A 35 6.02 -2.75 -3.48
CA ASN A 35 4.95 -2.36 -2.56
C ASN A 35 4.04 -3.53 -2.17
N GLU A 36 3.82 -4.54 -3.02
CA GLU A 36 2.96 -5.69 -2.68
C GLU A 36 3.50 -6.43 -1.45
N MET A 37 4.82 -6.62 -1.36
CA MET A 37 5.46 -7.21 -0.18
C MET A 37 5.37 -6.29 1.05
N GLU A 38 5.49 -4.98 0.87
CA GLU A 38 5.35 -4.01 1.97
C GLU A 38 3.92 -3.93 2.51
N ASP A 39 2.92 -3.99 1.62
CA ASP A 39 1.49 -3.98 1.97
C ASP A 39 1.09 -5.26 2.70
N ASP A 40 1.59 -6.42 2.25
CA ASP A 40 1.39 -7.71 2.93
C ASP A 40 2.00 -7.68 4.34
N LEU A 41 3.26 -7.24 4.47
CA LEU A 41 3.93 -7.11 5.76
C LEU A 41 3.21 -6.12 6.70
N PHE A 42 2.67 -5.03 6.14
CA PHE A 42 1.87 -4.07 6.91
C PHE A 42 0.59 -4.71 7.44
N CYS A 43 -0.14 -5.45 6.60
CA CYS A 43 -1.37 -6.13 7.00
C CYS A 43 -1.12 -7.22 8.04
N GLU A 44 -0.07 -8.04 7.86
CA GLU A 44 0.34 -9.06 8.82
C GLU A 44 0.68 -8.44 10.17
N LYS A 45 1.48 -7.36 10.17
CA LYS A 45 1.81 -6.64 11.41
C LYS A 45 0.58 -6.07 12.10
N MET A 46 -0.35 -5.48 11.36
CA MET A 46 -1.58 -4.91 11.93
C MET A 46 -2.44 -5.99 12.60
N LEU A 47 -2.51 -7.18 12.00
CA LEU A 47 -3.20 -8.33 12.60
C LEU A 47 -2.48 -8.80 13.86
N ASP A 48 -1.15 -8.95 13.82
CA ASP A 48 -0.36 -9.35 14.98
C ASP A 48 -0.50 -8.35 16.13
N ASP A 49 -0.44 -7.05 15.84
CA ASP A 49 -0.64 -5.98 16.83
C ASP A 49 -2.03 -6.11 17.49
N TYR A 50 -3.09 -6.36 16.69
CA TYR A 50 -4.44 -6.59 17.21
C TYR A 50 -4.55 -7.86 18.07
N LEU A 51 -3.95 -8.97 17.63
CA LEU A 51 -3.98 -10.24 18.37
C LEU A 51 -3.22 -10.16 19.69
N ASN A 52 -2.12 -9.42 19.72
CA ASN A 52 -1.27 -9.24 20.89
C ASN A 52 -1.70 -8.08 21.80
N ASP A 53 -2.69 -7.27 21.39
CA ASP A 53 -3.25 -6.22 22.24
C ASP A 53 -3.82 -6.83 23.54
N SER A 54 -3.36 -6.30 24.68
CA SER A 54 -3.81 -6.72 26.01
C SER A 54 -5.13 -6.08 26.44
N ASP A 55 -5.68 -5.16 25.65
CA ASP A 55 -6.97 -4.52 25.94
C ASP A 55 -8.10 -5.57 25.93
N PRO A 56 -8.77 -5.80 27.08
CA PRO A 56 -9.89 -6.75 27.16
C PRO A 56 -11.09 -6.31 26.30
N GLU A 57 -11.20 -5.03 25.97
CA GLU A 57 -12.28 -4.45 25.18
C GLU A 57 -11.97 -4.41 23.67
N LYS A 58 -10.82 -4.93 23.20
CA LYS A 58 -10.41 -4.88 21.77
C LYS A 58 -11.39 -5.54 20.78
N HIS A 59 -12.26 -6.41 21.29
CA HIS A 59 -13.31 -7.08 20.51
C HIS A 59 -14.68 -6.41 20.64
N LYS A 60 -14.79 -5.39 21.48
CA LYS A 60 -16.05 -4.69 21.73
C LYS A 60 -16.28 -3.64 20.65
N SER A 61 -17.41 -3.78 19.97
CA SER A 61 -17.92 -2.74 19.08
C SER A 61 -18.69 -1.70 19.89
N ILE A 62 -18.50 -0.43 19.54
CA ILE A 62 -19.32 0.69 19.99
C ILE A 62 -20.02 1.30 18.77
N THR A 63 -21.23 1.83 18.94
CA THR A 63 -21.87 2.57 17.85
C THR A 63 -21.19 3.93 17.66
N LEU A 64 -21.34 4.51 16.48
CA LEU A 64 -20.78 5.83 16.19
C LEU A 64 -21.32 6.89 17.16
N ASP A 65 -22.63 6.88 17.44
CA ASP A 65 -23.29 7.80 18.37
C ASP A 65 -22.75 7.69 19.80
N GLU A 66 -22.48 6.46 20.25
CA GLU A 66 -21.90 6.22 21.57
C GLU A 66 -20.44 6.70 21.64
N PHE A 67 -19.64 6.48 20.59
CA PHE A 67 -18.26 6.95 20.52
C PHE A 67 -18.17 8.48 20.47
N ILE A 68 -19.05 9.13 19.69
CA ILE A 68 -19.17 10.59 19.64
C ILE A 68 -19.49 11.15 21.04
N LYS A 69 -20.41 10.51 21.77
CA LYS A 69 -20.74 10.87 23.16
C LYS A 69 -19.56 10.66 24.11
N GLU A 70 -18.78 9.58 23.98
CA GLU A 70 -17.57 9.34 24.78
C GLU A 70 -16.50 10.42 24.57
N LEU A 71 -16.38 10.94 23.35
CA LEU A 71 -15.48 12.06 23.02
C LEU A 71 -16.01 13.43 23.50
N GLY A 72 -17.20 13.49 24.09
CA GLY A 72 -17.83 14.74 24.55
C GLY A 72 -18.40 15.60 23.43
N LEU A 73 -18.65 15.00 22.26
CA LEU A 73 -19.23 15.67 21.10
C LEU A 73 -20.74 15.39 21.01
N ASN A 74 -21.46 16.26 20.31
CA ASN A 74 -22.88 16.08 20.03
C ASN A 74 -23.06 15.45 18.64
N PRO A 75 -23.71 14.27 18.51
CA PRO A 75 -23.98 13.66 17.20
C PRO A 75 -24.78 14.55 16.25
N ASP A 76 -25.62 15.44 16.80
CA ASP A 76 -26.46 16.35 16.01
C ASP A 76 -25.69 17.57 15.46
N GLU A 77 -24.42 17.75 15.85
CA GLU A 77 -23.56 18.89 15.47
C GLU A 77 -22.46 18.52 14.45
N LEU A 78 -22.39 17.25 14.03
CA LEU A 78 -21.46 16.70 13.03
C LEU A 78 -22.12 16.57 11.64
#